data_AF-J7IRU7-F1
#
_entry.id   AF-J7IRU7-F1
#
_cell.length_a   1.000
_cell.length_b   1.000
_cell.length_c   1.000
_cell.angle_alpha   90.00
_cell.angle_beta   90.00
_cell.angle_gamma   90.00
#
_symmetry.space_group_name_H-M   'P 1'
#
loop_
_entity.id
_entity.type
_entity.pdbx_description
1 polymer ?
#
loop_
_entity_poly.entity_id
_entity_poly.type
_entity_poly.pdbx_seq_one_letter_code
_entity_poly.pdbx_strand_id
1 'polypeptide(L)'
;MRSHKILNRFLYLSLILLCIILIDFYINFMPTYFVIVVVAYFFLSLAILTNKIIHKEHKKLVFPKIILLSIILVLGYANFYYKLSRDLAHAFKDGMILSAIDSVYFSITTFTTTGYGDIYPITNTAKMFVASEMILGYILSTIIMAAFVIRFIEADKG
;
A
#
# COMPACT_ATOMS: atom_id res chain seq x y z
N MET A 1 -22.78 18.35 0.13
CA MET A 1 -22.99 17.57 -1.12
C MET A 1 -21.75 17.45 -2.02
N ARG A 2 -20.89 18.47 -2.14
CA ARG A 2 -19.69 18.45 -3.03
C ARG A 2 -18.58 17.51 -2.55
N SER A 3 -18.31 17.41 -1.24
CA SER A 3 -17.27 16.53 -0.67
C SER A 3 -17.54 15.02 -0.89
N HIS A 4 -18.80 14.59 -0.85
CA HIS A 4 -19.19 13.19 -1.07
C HIS A 4 -18.86 12.70 -2.49
N LYS A 5 -19.11 13.53 -3.51
CA LYS A 5 -18.75 13.20 -4.90
C LYS A 5 -17.24 13.05 -5.08
N ILE A 6 -16.46 13.85 -4.35
CA ILE A 6 -14.99 13.80 -4.42
C ILE A 6 -14.46 12.50 -3.80
N LEU A 7 -14.90 12.12 -2.58
CA LEU A 7 -14.41 10.90 -1.93
C LEU A 7 -14.74 9.64 -2.76
N ASN A 8 -15.96 9.56 -3.30
CA ASN A 8 -16.36 8.46 -4.17
C ASN A 8 -15.50 8.40 -5.43
N ARG A 9 -15.23 9.53 -6.09
CA ARG A 9 -14.33 9.57 -7.26
C ARG A 9 -12.95 9.00 -6.92
N PHE A 10 -12.35 9.40 -5.80
CA PHE A 10 -11.06 8.85 -5.37
C PHE A 10 -11.14 7.38 -4.95
N LEU A 11 -12.26 6.91 -4.41
CA LEU A 11 -12.45 5.48 -4.12
C LEU A 11 -12.48 4.65 -5.42
N TYR A 12 -13.26 5.07 -6.42
CA TYR A 12 -13.29 4.41 -7.73
C TYR A 12 -11.93 4.42 -8.43
N LEU A 13 -11.20 5.54 -8.39
CA LEU A 13 -9.85 5.62 -8.93
C LEU A 13 -8.89 4.62 -8.27
N SER A 14 -9.03 4.37 -6.96
CA SER A 14 -8.22 3.36 -6.27
C SER A 14 -8.60 1.93 -6.64
N LEU A 15 -9.89 1.66 -6.88
CA LEU A 15 -10.31 0.34 -7.40
C LEU A 15 -9.73 0.09 -8.80
N ILE A 16 -9.77 1.11 -9.68
CA ILE A 16 -9.14 1.03 -11.01
C ILE A 16 -7.63 0.78 -10.86
N LEU A 17 -6.96 1.52 -9.98
CA LEU A 17 -5.53 1.35 -9.72
C LEU A 17 -5.19 -0.06 -9.20
N LEU A 18 -6.02 -0.59 -8.29
CA LEU A 18 -5.88 -1.96 -7.79
C LEU A 18 -5.97 -2.97 -8.94
N CYS A 19 -6.97 -2.83 -9.81
CA CYS A 19 -7.10 -3.68 -11.00
C CYS A 19 -5.87 -3.57 -11.91
N ILE A 20 -5.34 -2.37 -12.13
CA ILE A 20 -4.12 -2.18 -12.94
C ILE A 20 -2.92 -2.89 -12.30
N ILE A 21 -2.73 -2.78 -10.98
CA ILE A 21 -1.64 -3.46 -10.28
C ILE A 21 -1.78 -4.99 -10.40
N LEU A 22 -2.99 -5.52 -10.23
CA LEU A 22 -3.26 -6.96 -10.37
C LEU A 22 -3.00 -7.46 -11.81
N ILE A 23 -3.41 -6.69 -12.81
CA ILE A 23 -3.17 -7.02 -14.22
C ILE A 23 -1.68 -6.99 -14.52
N ASP A 24 -0.98 -5.94 -14.07
CA ASP A 24 0.46 -5.80 -14.26
C ASP A 24 1.25 -6.91 -13.57
N PHE A 25 0.81 -7.36 -12.41
CA PHE A 25 1.44 -8.48 -11.71
C PHE A 25 1.43 -9.77 -12.55
N TYR A 26 0.37 -9.99 -13.33
CA TYR A 26 0.24 -11.16 -14.21
C TYR A 26 0.96 -10.99 -15.55
N ILE A 27 0.80 -9.83 -16.21
CA ILE A 27 1.28 -9.61 -17.57
C ILE A 27 2.71 -9.03 -17.58
N ASN A 28 3.18 -8.45 -16.47
CA ASN A 28 4.44 -7.71 -16.36
C ASN A 28 4.63 -6.67 -17.47
N PHE A 29 3.53 -6.07 -17.90
CA PHE A 29 3.51 -5.14 -19.02
C PHE A 29 3.99 -3.74 -18.61
N MET A 30 3.70 -3.31 -17.38
CA MET A 30 3.95 -1.93 -16.98
C MET A 30 5.43 -1.72 -16.65
N PRO A 31 6.03 -0.66 -17.19
CA PRO A 31 7.41 -0.32 -16.91
C PRO A 31 7.59 0.23 -15.49
N THR A 32 8.78 0.11 -14.94
CA THR A 32 9.11 0.43 -13.53
C THR A 32 8.80 1.88 -13.15
N TYR A 33 8.84 2.83 -14.09
CA TYR A 33 8.46 4.22 -13.83
C TYR A 33 6.97 4.43 -13.52
N PHE A 34 6.09 3.48 -13.90
CA PHE A 34 4.67 3.51 -13.52
C PHE A 34 4.50 3.50 -11.99
N VAL A 35 5.44 2.87 -11.27
CA VAL A 35 5.47 2.85 -9.80
C VAL A 35 5.50 4.27 -9.21
N ILE A 36 6.19 5.22 -9.84
CA ILE A 36 6.25 6.61 -9.37
C ILE A 36 4.86 7.25 -9.40
N VAL A 37 4.08 6.99 -10.45
CA VAL A 37 2.71 7.49 -10.60
C VAL A 37 1.79 6.87 -9.54
N VAL A 38 1.92 5.56 -9.30
CA VAL A 38 1.18 4.85 -8.24
C VAL A 38 1.49 5.43 -6.87
N VAL A 39 2.77 5.67 -6.57
CA VAL A 39 3.24 6.25 -5.31
C VAL A 39 2.72 7.68 -5.15
N ALA A 40 2.83 8.52 -6.17
CA ALA A 40 2.30 9.89 -6.14
C ALA A 40 0.79 9.91 -5.89
N TYR A 41 0.04 9.03 -6.57
CA TYR A 41 -1.39 8.86 -6.35
C TYR A 41 -1.70 8.38 -4.92
N PHE A 42 -0.93 7.43 -4.40
CA PHE A 42 -1.08 6.92 -3.04
C PHE A 42 -0.92 8.05 -2.01
N PHE A 43 0.14 8.85 -2.11
CA PHE A 43 0.37 10.00 -1.23
C PHE A 43 -0.73 11.05 -1.34
N LEU A 44 -1.17 11.37 -2.56
CA LEU A 44 -2.30 12.29 -2.78
C LEU A 44 -3.59 11.75 -2.13
N SER A 45 -3.89 10.47 -2.32
CA SER A 45 -5.07 9.83 -1.74
C SER A 45 -4.99 9.78 -0.21
N LEU A 46 -3.80 9.56 0.35
CA LEU A 46 -3.55 9.57 1.79
C LEU A 46 -3.77 10.97 2.38
N ALA A 47 -3.22 12.01 1.74
CA ALA A 47 -3.37 13.40 2.17
C ALA A 47 -4.84 13.87 2.13
N ILE A 48 -5.60 13.48 1.10
CA ILE A 48 -7.03 13.79 1.03
C ILE A 48 -7.81 13.08 2.14
N LEU A 49 -7.44 11.83 2.44
CA LEU A 49 -8.07 11.05 3.49
C LEU A 49 -7.81 11.66 4.88
N THR A 50 -6.56 12.00 5.20
CA THR A 50 -6.21 12.61 6.50
C THR A 50 -6.88 13.96 6.68
N ASN A 51 -6.90 14.81 5.64
CA ASN A 51 -7.62 16.09 5.67
C ASN A 51 -9.11 15.90 6.01
N LYS A 52 -9.77 14.89 5.42
CA LYS A 52 -11.19 14.60 5.69
C LYS A 52 -11.44 14.04 7.09
N ILE A 53 -10.53 13.20 7.60
CA ILE A 53 -10.58 12.71 8.99
C ILE A 53 -10.50 13.89 9.97
N ILE A 54 -9.56 14.81 9.75
CA ILE A 54 -9.37 16.00 10.60
C ILE A 54 -10.63 16.88 10.62
N HIS A 55 -11.26 17.07 9.45
CA HIS A 55 -12.48 17.89 9.32
C HIS A 55 -13.76 17.13 9.70
N LYS A 56 -13.65 15.94 10.33
CA LYS A 56 -14.75 15.05 10.75
C LYS A 56 -15.79 14.78 9.66
N GLU A 57 -15.38 14.79 8.39
CA GLU A 57 -16.28 14.57 7.27
C GLU A 57 -16.48 13.07 7.00
N HIS A 58 -17.75 12.63 6.97
CA HIS A 58 -18.21 11.39 6.32
C HIS A 58 -17.52 10.07 6.74
N LYS A 59 -17.73 9.62 7.98
CA LYS A 59 -17.15 8.40 8.58
C LYS A 59 -17.37 7.09 7.80
N LYS A 60 -18.46 6.96 7.04
CA LYS A 60 -18.85 5.69 6.39
C LYS A 60 -17.86 5.20 5.32
N LEU A 61 -17.22 6.12 4.57
CA LEU A 61 -16.34 5.77 3.45
C LEU A 61 -14.85 5.81 3.80
N VAL A 62 -14.49 6.35 4.97
CA VAL A 62 -13.11 6.44 5.45
C VAL A 62 -12.52 5.05 5.68
N PHE A 63 -13.24 4.21 6.43
CA PHE A 63 -12.78 2.86 6.79
C PHE A 63 -12.50 1.94 5.58
N PRO A 64 -13.45 1.73 4.63
CA PRO A 64 -13.17 0.89 3.47
C PRO A 64 -12.05 1.47 2.58
N LYS A 65 -11.91 2.79 2.54
CA LYS A 65 -10.85 3.46 1.79
C LYS A 65 -9.47 3.20 2.40
N ILE A 66 -9.35 3.20 3.73
CA ILE A 66 -8.08 2.87 4.41
C ILE A 66 -7.66 1.43 4.08
N ILE A 67 -8.58 0.47 4.21
CA ILE A 67 -8.30 -0.94 3.90
C ILE A 67 -7.86 -1.09 2.44
N LEU A 68 -8.57 -0.43 1.51
CA LEU A 68 -8.21 -0.47 0.10
C LEU A 68 -6.82 0.12 -0.16
N LEU A 69 -6.45 1.22 0.51
CA LEU A 69 -5.11 1.79 0.40
C LEU A 69 -4.03 0.87 0.96
N SER A 70 -4.30 0.13 2.04
CA SER A 70 -3.36 -0.88 2.55
C SER A 70 -3.14 -2.03 1.57
N ILE A 71 -4.21 -2.53 0.94
CA ILE A 71 -4.11 -3.57 -0.09
C ILE A 71 -3.31 -3.07 -1.29
N ILE A 72 -3.57 -1.84 -1.76
CA ILE A 72 -2.83 -1.23 -2.86
C ILE A 72 -1.36 -1.04 -2.50
N LEU A 73 -1.06 -0.64 -1.27
CA LEU A 73 0.32 -0.48 -0.79
C LEU A 73 1.06 -1.81 -0.87
N VAL A 74 0.50 -2.86 -0.24
CA VAL A 74 1.10 -4.20 -0.22
C VAL A 74 1.28 -4.76 -1.63
N LEU A 75 0.24 -4.76 -2.45
CA LEU A 75 0.35 -5.31 -3.81
C LEU A 75 1.24 -4.46 -4.72
N GLY A 76 1.28 -3.15 -4.51
CA GLY A 76 2.18 -2.25 -5.22
C GLY A 76 3.65 -2.53 -4.91
N TYR A 77 3.99 -2.68 -3.62
CA TYR A 77 5.35 -3.05 -3.20
C TYR A 77 5.70 -4.48 -3.60
N ALA A 78 4.79 -5.44 -3.49
CA ALA A 78 4.99 -6.80 -3.98
C ALA A 78 5.35 -6.82 -5.47
N ASN A 79 4.60 -6.09 -6.30
CA ASN A 79 4.89 -5.97 -7.74
C ASN A 79 6.26 -5.30 -7.98
N PHE A 80 6.61 -4.28 -7.18
CA PHE A 80 7.91 -3.64 -7.26
C PHE A 80 9.06 -4.61 -6.89
N TYR A 81 8.94 -5.37 -5.81
CA TYR A 81 9.96 -6.36 -5.40
C TYR A 81 10.12 -7.48 -6.41
N TYR A 82 9.01 -7.95 -6.99
CA TYR A 82 9.04 -8.94 -8.05
C TYR A 82 9.90 -8.48 -9.23
N LYS A 83 9.67 -7.26 -9.72
CA LYS A 83 10.45 -6.65 -10.82
C LYS A 83 11.89 -6.35 -10.40
N LEU A 84 12.09 -5.77 -9.22
CA LEU A 84 13.41 -5.45 -8.71
C LEU A 84 14.31 -6.69 -8.58
N SER A 85 13.74 -7.82 -8.15
CA SER A 85 14.49 -9.09 -8.04
C SER A 85 14.94 -9.65 -9.38
N ARG A 86 14.24 -9.31 -10.47
CA ARG A 86 14.56 -9.72 -11.84
C ARG A 86 15.52 -8.76 -12.54
N ASP A 87 15.32 -7.47 -12.34
CA ASP A 87 16.06 -6.41 -13.04
C ASP A 87 17.42 -6.13 -12.38
N LEU A 88 17.52 -6.32 -11.05
CA LEU A 88 18.73 -6.05 -10.28
C LEU A 88 19.25 -7.33 -9.62
N ALA A 89 20.31 -7.89 -10.21
CA ALA A 89 21.02 -9.02 -9.63
C ALA A 89 21.44 -8.71 -8.18
N HIS A 90 21.29 -9.71 -7.29
CA HIS A 90 21.62 -9.58 -5.87
C HIS A 90 20.82 -8.51 -5.10
N ALA A 91 19.67 -8.07 -5.60
CA ALA A 91 18.78 -7.18 -4.85
C ALA A 91 18.37 -7.78 -3.48
N PHE A 92 18.14 -9.09 -3.46
CA PHE A 92 17.74 -9.86 -2.29
C PHE A 92 18.79 -10.94 -1.94
N LYS A 93 18.66 -11.50 -0.73
CA LYS A 93 19.52 -12.56 -0.19
C LYS A 93 19.87 -13.63 -1.23
N ASP A 94 21.14 -14.04 -1.26
CA ASP A 94 21.67 -15.10 -2.12
C ASP A 94 21.42 -14.90 -3.62
N GLY A 95 21.09 -13.67 -4.04
CA GLY A 95 20.71 -13.41 -5.43
C GLY A 95 19.37 -14.00 -5.84
N MET A 96 18.48 -14.27 -4.88
CA MET A 96 17.19 -14.89 -5.16
C MET A 96 16.32 -14.02 -6.08
N ILE A 97 15.72 -14.67 -7.08
CA ILE A 97 14.66 -14.10 -7.90
C ILE A 97 13.34 -14.45 -7.22
N LEU A 98 12.58 -13.45 -6.81
CA LEU A 98 11.34 -13.65 -6.07
C LEU A 98 10.26 -14.19 -7.00
N SER A 99 9.54 -15.22 -6.57
CA SER A 99 8.27 -15.55 -7.23
C SER A 99 7.22 -14.48 -6.92
N ALA A 100 6.11 -14.51 -7.65
CA ALA A 100 4.94 -13.70 -7.35
C ALA A 100 4.50 -13.85 -5.88
N ILE A 101 4.42 -15.10 -5.41
CA ILE A 101 3.98 -15.42 -4.05
C ILE A 101 4.99 -14.92 -3.02
N ASP A 102 6.30 -15.13 -3.26
CA ASP A 102 7.36 -14.65 -2.37
C ASP A 102 7.34 -13.13 -2.24
N SER A 103 7.07 -12.43 -3.34
CA SER A 103 7.03 -10.96 -3.36
C SER A 103 5.85 -10.41 -2.56
N VAL A 104 4.67 -11.03 -2.67
CA VAL A 104 3.49 -10.69 -1.85
C VAL A 104 3.74 -11.01 -0.39
N TYR A 105 4.29 -12.20 -0.10
CA TYR A 105 4.65 -12.60 1.25
C TYR A 105 5.66 -11.65 1.90
N PHE A 106 6.71 -11.27 1.18
CA PHE A 106 7.72 -10.33 1.66
C PHE A 106 7.14 -8.94 1.93
N SER A 107 6.26 -8.43 1.05
CA SER A 107 5.57 -7.17 1.28
C SER A 107 4.62 -7.23 2.48
N ILE A 108 3.84 -8.31 2.63
CA ILE A 108 2.96 -8.49 3.80
C ILE A 108 3.78 -8.51 5.10
N THR A 109 4.86 -9.29 5.15
CA THR A 109 5.69 -9.40 6.36
C THR A 109 6.43 -8.12 6.68
N THR A 110 6.77 -7.31 5.67
CA THR A 110 7.34 -5.97 5.83
C THR A 110 6.30 -4.96 6.32
N PHE A 111 5.14 -4.89 5.67
CA PHE A 111 4.03 -4.00 6.04
C PHE A 111 3.53 -4.26 7.46
N THR A 112 3.42 -5.53 7.85
CA THR A 112 3.00 -5.95 9.19
C THR A 112 4.13 -5.87 10.23
N THR A 113 5.34 -5.51 9.82
CA THR A 113 6.55 -5.48 10.67
C THR A 113 6.94 -6.84 11.29
N THR A 114 6.42 -7.93 10.74
CA THR A 114 6.70 -9.30 11.21
C THR A 114 8.13 -9.72 10.88
N GLY A 115 8.56 -9.54 9.62
CA GLY A 115 9.93 -9.74 9.16
C GLY A 115 10.60 -11.07 9.58
N TYR A 116 10.13 -12.21 9.08
CA TYR A 116 10.69 -13.53 9.42
C TYR A 116 12.18 -13.72 9.08
N GLY A 117 12.74 -12.88 8.19
CA GLY A 117 14.17 -12.86 7.87
C GLY A 117 14.62 -13.92 6.86
N ASP A 118 13.68 -14.65 6.28
CA ASP A 118 13.88 -15.56 5.15
C ASP A 118 14.12 -14.80 3.84
N ILE A 119 13.44 -13.68 3.64
CA ILE A 119 13.65 -12.74 2.53
C ILE A 119 14.07 -11.38 3.10
N TYR A 120 15.18 -10.82 2.62
CA TYR A 120 15.64 -9.49 3.01
C TYR A 120 16.48 -8.81 1.92
N PRO A 121 16.45 -7.46 1.85
CA PRO A 121 17.18 -6.70 0.83
C PRO A 121 18.69 -6.63 1.13
N ILE A 122 19.50 -6.73 0.09
CA ILE A 122 20.97 -6.63 0.17
C ILE A 122 21.47 -5.29 -0.37
N THR A 123 20.98 -4.88 -1.56
CA THR A 123 21.42 -3.65 -2.21
C THR A 123 20.86 -2.41 -1.53
N ASN A 124 21.57 -1.28 -1.66
CA ASN A 124 21.13 0.00 -1.11
C ASN A 124 19.77 0.41 -1.66
N THR A 125 19.55 0.22 -2.96
CA THR A 125 18.26 0.49 -3.61
C THR A 125 17.14 -0.34 -2.96
N ALA A 126 17.31 -1.66 -2.84
CA ALA A 126 16.30 -2.52 -2.23
C ALA A 126 16.02 -2.12 -0.77
N LYS A 127 17.07 -1.80 0.01
CA LYS A 127 16.94 -1.35 1.40
C LYS A 127 16.15 -0.06 1.53
N MET A 128 16.37 0.92 0.64
CA MET A 128 15.63 2.19 0.65
C MET A 128 14.14 1.97 0.42
N PHE A 129 13.76 1.12 -0.54
CA PHE A 129 12.35 0.84 -0.83
C PHE A 129 11.67 0.01 0.27
N VAL A 130 12.38 -0.97 0.85
CA VAL A 130 11.87 -1.72 2.01
C VAL A 130 11.65 -0.78 3.20
N ALA A 131 12.61 0.12 3.47
CA ALA A 131 12.46 1.11 4.53
C ALA A 131 11.27 2.06 4.28
N SER A 132 11.00 2.46 3.03
CA SER A 132 9.84 3.28 2.72
C SER A 132 8.52 2.54 2.91
N GLU A 133 8.45 1.23 2.60
CA GLU A 133 7.28 0.42 2.90
C GLU A 133 7.02 0.34 4.40
N MET A 134 8.06 0.13 5.22
CA MET A 134 7.94 0.09 6.67
C MET A 134 7.34 1.39 7.24
N ILE A 135 7.83 2.55 6.79
CA ILE A 135 7.32 3.86 7.22
C ILE A 135 5.85 4.03 6.82
N LEU A 136 5.49 3.72 5.58
CA LEU A 136 4.12 3.88 5.08
C LEU A 136 3.17 2.88 5.75
N GLY A 137 3.62 1.66 5.99
CA GLY A 137 2.88 0.63 6.73
C GLY A 137 2.59 1.05 8.16
N TYR A 138 3.57 1.64 8.85
CA TYR A 138 3.39 2.18 10.19
C TYR A 138 2.35 3.31 10.24
N ILE A 139 2.39 4.26 9.28
CA ILE A 139 1.41 5.34 9.19
C ILE A 139 0.00 4.79 8.95
N LEU A 140 -0.17 3.87 7.98
CA LEU A 140 -1.47 3.30 7.66
C LEU A 140 -2.03 2.44 8.80
N SER A 141 -1.23 1.57 9.41
CA SER A 141 -1.67 0.74 10.54
C SER A 141 -2.14 1.59 11.73
N THR A 142 -1.43 2.68 12.02
CA THR A 142 -1.84 3.66 13.04
C THR A 142 -3.21 4.28 12.72
N ILE A 143 -3.44 4.68 11.45
CA ILE A 143 -4.72 5.24 11.01
C ILE A 143 -5.84 4.19 11.07
N ILE A 144 -5.57 2.94 10.70
CA ILE A 144 -6.52 1.82 10.82
C ILE A 144 -6.97 1.67 12.27
N MET A 145 -6.01 1.59 13.19
CA MET A 145 -6.30 1.39 14.60
C MET A 145 -7.11 2.56 15.17
N ALA A 146 -6.72 3.80 14.86
CA ALA A 146 -7.48 4.99 15.26
C ALA A 146 -8.93 4.96 14.73
N ALA A 147 -9.12 4.60 13.46
CA ALA A 147 -10.45 4.50 12.87
C ALA A 147 -11.30 3.37 13.49
N PHE A 148 -10.66 2.26 13.87
CA PHE A 148 -11.31 1.14 14.55
C PHE A 148 -11.78 1.53 15.95
N VAL A 149 -10.93 2.19 16.74
CA VAL A 149 -11.28 2.69 18.09
C VAL A 149 -12.44 3.68 18.04
N ILE A 150 -12.44 4.61 17.08
CA ILE A 150 -13.55 5.57 16.89
C ILE A 150 -14.87 4.85 16.64
N ARG A 151 -14.87 3.79 15.81
CA ARG A 151 -16.06 2.98 15.54
C ARG A 151 -16.56 2.24 16.79
N PHE A 152 -15.66 1.70 17.59
CA PHE A 152 -16.02 1.04 18.85
C PHE A 152 -16.71 2.00 19.82
N ILE A 153 -16.13 3.20 20.01
CA ILE A 153 -16.71 4.24 20.89
C ILE A 153 -18.08 4.70 20.39
N GLU A 154 -18.30 4.74 19.08
CA GLU A 154 -19.61 5.10 18.50
C GLU A 154 -20.66 4.01 18.67
N ALA A 155 -20.26 2.74 18.61
CA ALA A 155 -21.16 1.62 18.82
C ALA A 155 -21.67 1.52 20.26
N ASP A 156 -20.85 1.92 21.24
CA ASP A 156 -21.20 1.91 22.67
C ASP A 156 -22.14 3.07 23.08
N LYS A 157 -22.28 4.08 22.22
CA LYS A 157 -23.13 5.27 22.46
C LYS A 157 -24.56 5.14 21.91
N GLY A 158 -24.88 4.06 21.19
CA GLY A 158 -26.19 3.81 20.59
C GLY A 158 -26.88 2.63 21.23
#